data_AF-E7RSU0-F1
#
_entry.id   AF-E7RSU0-F1
#
_cell.length_a   1.000
_cell.length_b   1.000
_cell.length_c   1.000
_cell.angle_alpha   90.00
_cell.angle_beta   90.00
_cell.angle_gamma   90.00
#
_symmetry.space_group_name_H-M   'P 1'
#
loop_
_entity.id
_entity.type
_entity.pdbx_description
1 polymer ?
#
loop_
_entity_poly.entity_id
_entity_poly.type
_entity_poly.pdbx_seq_one_letter_code
_entity_poly.pdbx_strand_id
1 'polypeptide(L)'
;MKKSIFLSSVFLSLLLISCGQKHDAEKLISNFLDNNLVDNDIREKTFSDIDSTFYINDSIVNAMRTNARTNRLVKKEAQYGTEKVSGKLLFMSVKYRKNDGTMQKFTFYMDPELEEIVAFKQDAI
;
A
#
# COMPACT_ATOMS: atom_id res chain seq x y z
N MET A 1 23.99 -38.42 28.01
CA MET A 1 22.70 -37.92 27.47
C MET A 1 22.68 -36.41 27.56
N LYS A 2 22.88 -35.68 26.46
CA LYS A 2 22.62 -34.22 26.38
C LYS A 2 22.16 -33.91 24.96
N LYS A 3 20.85 -34.03 24.73
CA LYS A 3 20.18 -33.47 23.55
C LYS A 3 19.21 -32.41 24.06
N SER A 4 19.00 -31.38 23.25
CA SER A 4 17.92 -30.39 23.35
C SER A 4 18.21 -29.14 24.20
N ILE A 5 18.94 -28.18 23.63
CA ILE A 5 18.61 -26.75 23.74
C ILE A 5 19.06 -26.06 22.43
N PHE A 6 18.31 -26.19 21.33
CA PHE A 6 18.58 -25.40 20.11
C PHE A 6 17.32 -25.15 19.25
N LEU A 7 16.12 -25.15 19.85
CA LEU A 7 14.87 -24.99 19.08
C LEU A 7 14.04 -23.75 19.41
N SER A 8 14.48 -22.85 20.30
CA SER A 8 13.63 -21.75 20.78
C SER A 8 13.85 -20.39 20.11
N SER A 9 14.85 -20.22 19.23
CA SER A 9 15.23 -18.89 18.69
C SER A 9 14.52 -18.51 17.37
N VAL A 10 13.95 -19.48 16.64
CA VAL A 10 13.42 -19.25 15.27
C VAL A 10 12.00 -18.66 15.27
N PHE A 11 11.24 -18.77 16.36
CA PHE A 11 9.84 -18.31 16.40
C PHE A 11 9.71 -16.78 16.56
N LEU A 12 10.69 -16.11 17.16
CA LEU A 12 10.62 -14.66 17.42
C LEU A 12 10.92 -13.83 16.16
N SER A 13 11.76 -14.33 15.25
CA SER A 13 12.10 -13.65 14.00
C SER A 13 10.95 -13.59 13.01
N LEU A 14 10.02 -14.57 13.01
CA LEU A 14 8.86 -14.59 12.12
C LEU A 14 7.85 -13.47 12.42
N LEU A 15 7.69 -13.09 13.69
CA LEU A 15 6.77 -12.03 14.11
C LEU A 15 7.29 -10.63 13.71
N LEU A 16 8.61 -10.45 13.65
CA LEU A 16 9.24 -9.18 13.29
C LEU A 16 9.09 -8.88 11.79
N ILE A 17 9.06 -9.89 10.92
CA ILE A 17 8.95 -9.72 9.46
C ILE A 17 7.61 -9.09 9.07
N SER A 18 6.50 -9.55 9.67
CA SER A 18 5.16 -9.02 9.37
C SER A 18 4.99 -7.57 9.83
N CYS A 19 5.51 -7.22 11.01
CA CYS A 19 5.47 -5.85 11.52
C CYS A 19 6.34 -4.90 10.68
N GLY A 20 7.48 -5.38 10.19
CA GLY A 20 8.36 -4.63 9.28
C GLY A 20 7.67 -4.31 7.95
N GLN A 21 7.11 -5.32 7.28
CA GLN A 21 6.41 -5.13 6.00
C GLN A 21 5.23 -4.14 6.11
N LYS A 22 4.45 -4.22 7.21
CA LYS A 22 3.38 -3.26 7.45
C LYS A 22 3.92 -1.84 7.57
N HIS A 23 4.97 -1.64 8.37
CA HIS A 23 5.59 -0.33 8.54
C HIS A 23 6.12 0.26 7.22
N ASP A 24 6.81 -0.56 6.42
CA ASP A 24 7.36 -0.13 5.14
C ASP A 24 6.26 0.25 4.13
N ALA A 25 5.17 -0.53 4.09
CA ALA A 25 3.99 -0.21 3.27
C ALA A 25 3.29 1.08 3.71
N GLU A 26 3.07 1.28 5.02
CA GLU A 26 2.49 2.52 5.56
C GLU A 26 3.33 3.74 5.20
N LYS A 27 4.67 3.61 5.28
CA LYS A 27 5.62 4.65 4.91
C LYS A 27 5.58 4.95 3.41
N LEU A 28 5.59 3.92 2.56
CA LEU A 28 5.52 4.08 1.11
C LEU A 28 4.23 4.78 0.68
N ILE A 29 3.07 4.36 1.23
CA ILE A 29 1.78 4.98 0.95
C ILE A 29 1.72 6.42 1.48
N SER A 30 2.23 6.68 2.68
CA SER A 30 2.27 8.03 3.24
C SER A 30 3.09 8.97 2.36
N ASN A 31 4.28 8.54 1.94
CA ASN A 31 5.12 9.30 1.02
C ASN A 31 4.41 9.54 -0.32
N PHE A 32 3.71 8.54 -0.85
CA PHE A 32 2.94 8.72 -2.08
C PHE A 32 1.86 9.79 -1.91
N LEU A 33 1.07 9.72 -0.84
CA LEU A 33 0.00 10.70 -0.56
C LEU A 33 0.56 12.10 -0.35
N ASP A 34 1.62 12.22 0.44
CA ASP A 34 2.19 13.52 0.80
C ASP A 34 2.74 14.26 -0.43
N ASN A 35 3.29 13.52 -1.40
CA ASN A 35 3.83 14.08 -2.64
C ASN A 35 2.75 14.29 -3.72
N ASN A 36 1.72 13.44 -3.76
CA ASN A 36 0.84 13.34 -4.92
C ASN A 36 -0.61 13.76 -4.69
N LEU A 37 -1.07 14.00 -3.46
CA LEU A 37 -2.40 14.61 -3.26
C LEU A 37 -2.42 16.04 -3.83
N VAL A 38 -3.54 16.39 -4.46
CA VAL A 38 -3.77 17.76 -4.95
C VAL A 38 -3.95 18.73 -3.78
N ASP A 39 -4.66 18.27 -2.75
CA ASP A 39 -4.89 18.99 -1.50
C ASP A 39 -4.50 18.07 -0.34
N ASN A 40 -3.40 18.39 0.34
CA ASN A 40 -2.84 17.59 1.42
C ASN A 40 -3.15 18.23 2.78
N ASP A 41 -4.42 18.14 3.18
CA ASP A 41 -4.95 18.63 4.45
C ASP A 41 -5.37 17.47 5.37
N ILE A 42 -4.67 16.33 5.25
CA ILE A 42 -5.00 15.12 6.01
C ILE A 42 -4.83 15.39 7.50
N ARG A 43 -5.92 15.20 8.26
CA ARG A 43 -5.94 15.33 9.71
C ARG A 43 -5.64 14.00 10.42
N GLU A 44 -6.24 12.92 9.94
CA GLU A 44 -6.17 11.58 10.55
C GLU A 44 -6.06 10.53 9.43
N LYS A 45 -5.20 9.52 9.63
CA LYS A 45 -5.03 8.37 8.72
C LYS A 45 -5.13 7.06 9.51
N THR A 46 -5.73 6.04 8.92
CA THR A 46 -5.79 4.67 9.47
C THR A 46 -5.53 3.67 8.37
N PHE A 47 -4.57 2.79 8.60
CA PHE A 47 -4.17 1.75 7.65
C PHE A 47 -4.79 0.40 8.02
N SER A 48 -5.16 -0.39 7.01
CA SER A 48 -5.48 -1.80 7.19
C SER A 48 -4.22 -2.62 7.44
N ASP A 49 -4.38 -3.90 7.74
CA ASP A 49 -3.28 -4.84 7.62
C ASP A 49 -2.86 -4.99 6.15
N ILE A 50 -1.62 -5.41 5.96
CA ILE A 50 -1.06 -5.75 4.65
C ILE A 50 -1.49 -7.15 4.25
N ASP A 51 -1.84 -7.33 2.99
CA ASP A 51 -2.18 -8.62 2.41
C ASP A 51 -1.63 -8.70 0.98
N SER A 52 -1.86 -9.81 0.27
CA SER A 52 -1.31 -10.07 -1.05
C SER A 52 -2.36 -10.59 -2.03
N THR A 53 -2.12 -10.37 -3.32
CA THR A 53 -3.00 -10.83 -4.39
C THR A 53 -2.22 -11.23 -5.64
N PHE A 54 -2.77 -12.17 -6.40
CA PHE A 54 -2.28 -12.58 -7.72
C PHE A 54 -3.28 -12.22 -8.83
N TYR A 55 -4.38 -11.54 -8.49
CA TYR A 55 -5.49 -11.28 -9.42
C TYR A 55 -5.38 -9.95 -10.17
N ILE A 56 -4.35 -9.14 -9.87
CA ILE A 56 -4.11 -7.87 -10.55
C ILE A 56 -3.21 -8.13 -11.75
N ASN A 57 -3.65 -7.70 -12.93
CA ASN A 57 -2.91 -7.78 -14.18
C ASN A 57 -2.76 -6.38 -14.82
N ASP A 58 -1.98 -6.31 -15.89
CA ASP A 58 -1.67 -5.07 -16.62
C ASP A 58 -2.94 -4.29 -17.04
N SER A 59 -4.00 -4.99 -17.46
CA SER A 59 -5.26 -4.34 -17.84
C SER A 59 -5.93 -3.65 -16.66
N ILE A 60 -5.96 -4.31 -15.49
CA ILE A 60 -6.52 -3.75 -14.26
C ILE A 60 -5.65 -2.58 -13.76
N VAL A 61 -4.33 -2.70 -13.82
CA VAL A 61 -3.40 -1.59 -13.48
C VAL A 61 -3.65 -0.37 -14.35
N ASN A 62 -3.76 -0.56 -15.67
CA ASN A 62 -4.03 0.53 -16.59
C ASN A 62 -5.38 1.20 -16.34
N ALA A 63 -6.41 0.41 -16.03
CA ALA A 63 -7.71 0.95 -15.63
C ALA A 63 -7.62 1.77 -14.33
N MET A 64 -6.92 1.27 -13.32
CA MET A 64 -6.70 1.99 -12.05
C MET A 64 -5.95 3.31 -12.26
N ARG A 65 -4.85 3.31 -13.01
CA ARG A 65 -4.07 4.53 -13.32
C ARG A 65 -4.88 5.52 -14.16
N THR A 66 -5.72 5.04 -15.08
CA THR A 66 -6.63 5.89 -15.86
C THR A 66 -7.65 6.56 -14.95
N ASN A 67 -8.29 5.80 -14.06
CA ASN A 67 -9.22 6.33 -13.07
C ASN A 67 -8.55 7.37 -12.16
N ALA A 68 -7.33 7.08 -11.66
CA ALA A 68 -6.56 8.00 -10.83
C ALA A 68 -6.31 9.35 -11.52
N ARG A 69 -5.95 9.36 -12.83
CA ARG A 69 -5.75 10.60 -13.59
C ARG A 69 -7.01 11.46 -13.74
N THR A 70 -8.19 10.86 -13.58
CA THR A 70 -9.49 11.53 -13.74
C THR A 70 -10.16 11.90 -12.42
N ASN A 71 -9.75 11.32 -11.28
CA ASN A 71 -10.45 11.49 -9.99
C ASN A 71 -10.25 12.86 -9.32
N ARG A 72 -9.27 13.66 -9.79
CA ARG A 72 -8.91 15.00 -9.26
C ARG A 72 -8.40 15.03 -7.80
N LEU A 73 -8.26 13.88 -7.14
CA LEU A 73 -7.74 13.77 -5.77
C LEU A 73 -6.21 13.66 -5.77
N VAL A 74 -5.66 12.99 -6.77
CA VAL A 74 -4.22 12.80 -6.97
C VAL A 74 -3.77 13.56 -8.22
N LYS A 75 -2.58 14.14 -8.17
CA LYS A 75 -1.91 14.82 -9.27
C LYS A 75 -1.82 13.91 -10.50
N LYS A 76 -1.99 14.47 -11.70
CA LYS A 76 -2.00 13.69 -12.95
C LYS A 76 -0.62 13.11 -13.28
N GLU A 77 0.42 13.78 -12.81
CA GLU A 77 1.83 13.49 -12.94
C GLU A 77 2.37 12.55 -11.85
N ALA A 78 1.50 11.98 -11.00
CA ALA A 78 1.89 10.98 -10.02
C ALA A 78 2.63 9.83 -10.71
N GLN A 79 3.81 9.52 -10.18
CA GLN A 79 4.67 8.46 -10.69
C GLN A 79 4.27 7.13 -10.07
N TYR A 80 4.38 6.07 -10.87
CA TYR A 80 4.09 4.71 -10.47
C TYR A 80 5.24 3.82 -10.96
N GLY A 81 5.37 2.66 -10.33
CA GLY A 81 6.31 1.63 -10.75
C GLY A 81 5.98 1.02 -12.12
N THR A 82 6.60 -0.11 -12.43
CA THR A 82 6.35 -0.84 -13.70
C THR A 82 4.85 -1.13 -13.93
N GLU A 83 4.39 -0.97 -15.19
CA GLU A 83 3.04 -1.38 -15.62
C GLU A 83 2.91 -2.88 -15.80
N LYS A 84 4.03 -3.56 -16.08
CA LYS A 84 4.06 -5.00 -16.26
C LYS A 84 3.98 -5.67 -14.90
N VAL A 85 2.82 -6.22 -14.58
CA VAL A 85 2.60 -6.99 -13.38
C VAL A 85 2.86 -8.46 -13.69
N SER A 86 3.96 -8.99 -13.18
CA SER A 86 4.24 -10.41 -13.18
C SER A 86 4.18 -10.95 -11.75
N GLY A 87 3.06 -11.55 -11.36
CA GLY A 87 2.95 -12.32 -10.12
C GLY A 87 2.25 -11.59 -8.97
N LYS A 88 2.79 -11.79 -7.76
CA LYS A 88 2.19 -11.33 -6.50
C LYS A 88 2.33 -9.81 -6.38
N LEU A 89 1.27 -9.14 -5.96
CA LEU A 89 1.33 -7.78 -5.42
C LEU A 89 0.97 -7.79 -3.94
N LEU A 90 1.54 -6.86 -3.19
CA LEU A 90 1.08 -6.52 -1.84
C LEU A 90 0.01 -5.43 -1.94
N PHE A 91 -0.95 -5.41 -1.02
CA PHE A 91 -1.92 -4.33 -0.96
C PHE A 91 -2.27 -3.94 0.47
N MET A 92 -2.63 -2.67 0.62
CA MET A 92 -3.05 -2.07 1.89
C MET A 92 -4.04 -0.94 1.61
N SER A 93 -5.10 -0.86 2.42
CA SER A 93 -6.03 0.26 2.39
C SER A 93 -5.64 1.34 3.39
N VAL A 94 -5.83 2.60 3.01
CA VAL A 94 -5.75 3.75 3.91
C VAL A 94 -7.08 4.49 3.89
N LYS A 95 -7.65 4.72 5.08
CA LYS A 95 -8.76 5.63 5.29
C LYS A 95 -8.21 6.92 5.88
N TYR A 96 -8.53 8.07 5.30
CA TYR A 96 -8.10 9.35 5.84
C TYR A 96 -9.25 10.36 5.92
N ARG A 97 -9.13 11.29 6.86
CA ARG A 97 -10.05 12.41 7.08
C ARG A 97 -9.34 13.72 6.74
N LYS A 98 -9.96 14.53 5.89
CA LYS A 98 -9.56 15.92 5.57
C LYS A 98 -9.96 16.89 6.68
N ASN A 99 -9.44 18.12 6.67
CA ASN A 99 -9.80 19.14 7.66
C ASN A 99 -11.27 19.55 7.59
N ASP A 100 -11.87 19.50 6.40
CA ASP A 100 -13.30 19.75 6.18
C ASP A 100 -14.23 18.61 6.66
N GLY A 101 -13.66 17.52 7.20
CA GLY A 101 -14.38 16.34 7.68
C GLY A 101 -14.65 15.29 6.59
N THR A 102 -14.32 15.56 5.33
CA THR A 102 -14.45 14.61 4.23
C THR A 102 -13.61 13.37 4.51
N MET A 103 -14.25 12.20 4.43
CA MET A 103 -13.56 10.93 4.48
C MET A 103 -13.14 10.51 3.06
N GLN A 104 -12.01 9.84 2.96
CA GLN A 104 -11.56 9.16 1.75
C GLN A 104 -11.01 7.78 2.12
N LYS A 105 -11.14 6.83 1.20
CA LYS A 105 -10.54 5.50 1.34
C LYS A 105 -9.88 5.11 0.02
N PHE A 106 -8.60 4.79 0.07
CA PHE A 106 -7.86 4.23 -1.06
C PHE A 106 -7.33 2.85 -0.72
N THR A 107 -7.21 1.99 -1.73
CA THR A 107 -6.43 0.75 -1.67
C THR A 107 -5.26 0.86 -2.62
N PHE A 108 -4.06 0.71 -2.08
CA PHE A 108 -2.80 0.76 -2.80
C PHE A 108 -2.29 -0.64 -3.09
N TYR A 109 -1.73 -0.83 -4.29
CA TYR A 109 -1.06 -2.04 -4.72
C TYR A 109 0.42 -1.73 -4.92
N MET A 110 1.27 -2.55 -4.32
CA MET A 110 2.72 -2.39 -4.25
C MET A 110 3.41 -3.63 -4.81
N ASP A 111 4.62 -3.44 -5.30
CA ASP A 111 5.52 -4.54 -5.60
C ASP A 111 5.85 -5.36 -4.32
N PRO A 112 6.24 -6.64 -4.45
CA PRO A 112 6.61 -7.48 -3.30
C PRO A 112 7.74 -6.91 -2.43
N GLU A 113 8.61 -6.09 -3.02
CA GLU A 113 9.77 -5.47 -2.41
C GLU A 113 9.44 -4.19 -1.62
N LEU A 114 8.21 -3.67 -1.76
CA LEU A 114 7.75 -2.41 -1.15
C LEU A 114 8.61 -1.20 -1.54
N GLU A 115 9.10 -1.18 -2.78
CA GLU A 115 9.87 -0.06 -3.33
C GLU A 115 8.97 0.91 -4.12
N GLU A 116 7.91 0.39 -4.77
CA GLU A 116 7.10 1.16 -5.70
C GLU A 116 5.59 0.95 -5.51
N ILE A 117 4.83 2.05 -5.64
CA ILE A 117 3.37 1.95 -5.84
C ILE A 117 3.11 1.56 -7.31
N VAL A 118 2.51 0.40 -7.52
CA VAL A 118 2.12 -0.08 -8.86
C VAL A 118 0.85 0.64 -9.33
N ALA A 119 -0.15 0.74 -8.45
CA ALA A 119 -1.41 1.43 -8.72
C ALA A 119 -2.21 1.65 -7.43
N PHE A 120 -3.28 2.42 -7.50
CA PHE A 120 -4.28 2.50 -6.43
C PHE A 120 -5.69 2.62 -6.99
N LYS A 121 -6.68 2.32 -6.16
CA LYS A 121 -8.09 2.62 -6.43
C LYS A 121 -8.69 3.41 -5.27
N GLN A 122 -9.72 4.20 -5.60
CA GLN A 122 -10.60 4.80 -4.61
C GLN A 122 -11.74 3.83 -4.29
N ASP A 123 -11.97 3.61 -3.00
CA ASP A 123 -13.03 2.75 -2.50
C ASP A 123 -14.23 3.56 -2.02
N ALA A 124 -15.41 2.94 -2.03
CA ALA A 124 -16.56 3.47 -1.31
C ALA A 124 -16.30 3.46 0.21
N ILE A 125 -16.93 4.41 0.90
CA ILE A 125 -16.74 4.68 2.34
C ILE A 125 -17.88 4.12 3.16
#